data_AF-A0A7Y8F0W6-F1
#
_entry.id   AF-A0A7Y8F0W6-F1
#
_cell.length_a   1.000
_cell.length_b   1.000
_cell.length_c   1.000
_cell.angle_alpha   90.00
_cell.angle_beta   90.00
_cell.angle_gamma   90.00
#
_symmetry.space_group_name_H-M   'P 1'
#
loop_
_entity.id
_entity.type
_entity.pdbx_description
1 polymer ?
#
loop_
_entity_poly.entity_id
_entity_poly.type
_entity_poly.pdbx_seq_one_letter_code
_entity_poly.pdbx_strand_id
1 'polypeptide(L)'
;MSLHPIVAALGGDLYQGGRRANVPAPGHSQADRSVSLLLEGDRLVIHGFGAADWRSVRDHLRALGLIDVEGRVTGARPSLAASSTALPDPGVRIEVARRLWASTIPIVEGDLCARHLRRRGIETPPARLGDLRRHPAAPVSVFHDGGPTCPALVAAVRAPDGRLRAVELTYLDPDGQRARRLRLARKTVGLVPAGAAVCLEPPGPVLVVGEGVMTTLSASARFGLPGWALLSAGNLARWSAPATVRKVVIAADRGPAGEEAAARLRRRLRSQGVEVCLRLPPHPFGDWNDAGA
;
A
#
# COMPACT_ATOMS: atom_id res chain seq x y z
N MET A 1 -1.90 24.28 -24.46
CA MET A 1 -2.06 23.87 -23.04
C MET A 1 -1.04 22.79 -22.72
N SER A 2 -0.49 22.78 -21.52
CA SER A 2 0.58 21.85 -21.12
C SER A 2 0.45 21.49 -19.64
N LEU A 3 0.99 20.31 -19.27
CA LEU A 3 1.06 19.82 -17.89
C LEU A 3 2.19 20.47 -17.07
N HIS A 4 2.95 21.41 -17.63
CA HIS A 4 3.98 22.17 -16.91
C HIS A 4 3.50 22.74 -15.56
N PRO A 5 2.31 23.38 -15.42
CA PRO A 5 1.85 23.91 -14.14
C PRO A 5 1.64 22.82 -13.08
N ILE A 6 1.17 21.65 -13.51
CA ILE A 6 0.94 20.50 -12.63
C ILE A 6 2.28 19.93 -12.14
N VAL A 7 3.25 19.75 -13.04
CA VAL A 7 4.60 19.29 -12.67
C VAL A 7 5.34 20.32 -11.81
N ALA A 8 5.16 21.62 -12.07
CA ALA A 8 5.73 22.68 -11.25
C ALA A 8 5.15 22.68 -9.81
N ALA A 9 3.87 22.35 -9.66
CA ALA A 9 3.21 22.32 -8.36
C ALA A 9 3.49 21.03 -7.56
N LEU A 10 3.54 19.88 -8.22
CA LEU A 10 3.64 18.57 -7.57
C LEU A 10 5.05 17.96 -7.59
N GLY A 11 5.94 18.47 -8.43
CA GLY A 11 7.11 17.74 -8.90
C GLY A 11 6.71 16.65 -9.91
N GLY A 12 7.69 16.05 -10.57
CA GLY A 12 7.44 15.03 -11.59
C GLY A 12 8.38 15.13 -12.78
N ASP A 13 8.17 14.22 -13.73
CA ASP A 13 8.88 14.23 -15.01
C ASP A 13 7.89 14.59 -16.11
N LEU A 14 8.24 15.61 -16.89
CA LEU A 14 7.43 16.08 -18.01
C LEU A 14 8.06 15.61 -19.33
N TYR A 15 7.24 15.08 -20.24
CA TYR A 15 7.73 14.56 -21.52
C TYR A 15 6.69 14.72 -22.63
N GLN A 16 7.07 14.37 -23.86
CA GLN A 16 6.26 14.58 -25.08
C GLN A 16 5.77 16.03 -25.24
N GLY A 17 6.71 16.98 -25.22
CA GLY A 17 6.39 18.40 -25.42
C GLY A 17 5.44 18.98 -24.35
N GLY A 18 5.43 18.39 -23.16
CA GLY A 18 4.58 18.83 -22.06
C GLY A 18 3.13 18.34 -22.12
N ARG A 19 2.84 17.33 -22.95
CA ARG A 19 1.52 16.68 -23.04
C ARG A 19 1.40 15.43 -22.19
N ARG A 20 2.51 14.90 -21.65
CA ARG A 20 2.52 13.81 -20.67
C ARG A 20 3.37 14.15 -19.45
N ALA A 21 2.95 13.67 -18.29
CA ALA A 21 3.71 13.81 -17.05
C ALA A 21 3.61 12.55 -16.21
N ASN A 22 4.67 12.24 -15.47
CA ASN A 22 4.60 11.31 -14.35
C ASN A 22 4.78 12.12 -13.07
N VAL A 23 3.79 12.06 -12.18
CA VAL A 23 3.71 12.85 -10.95
C VAL A 23 3.52 11.93 -9.75
N PRO A 24 3.81 12.41 -8.53
CA PRO A 24 3.52 11.64 -7.33
C PRO A 24 2.02 11.43 -7.12
N ALA A 25 1.64 10.28 -6.56
CA ALA A 25 0.27 10.11 -6.06
C ALA A 25 0.01 11.04 -4.86
N PRO A 26 -1.25 11.43 -4.61
CA PRO A 26 -1.59 12.21 -3.43
C PRO A 26 -1.06 11.55 -2.15
N GLY A 27 -0.25 12.30 -1.39
CA GLY A 27 0.37 11.81 -0.15
C GLY A 27 1.67 11.01 -0.34
N HIS A 28 2.19 10.88 -1.57
CA HIS A 28 3.49 10.29 -1.86
C HIS A 28 4.60 11.36 -1.94
N SER A 29 5.87 10.95 -1.88
CA SER A 29 7.01 11.88 -1.95
C SER A 29 7.15 12.51 -3.35
N GLN A 30 7.79 13.67 -3.46
CA GLN A 30 8.01 14.31 -4.77
C GLN A 30 8.89 13.51 -5.75
N ALA A 31 9.58 12.47 -5.28
CA ALA A 31 10.32 11.52 -6.13
C ALA A 31 9.43 10.40 -6.69
N ASP A 32 8.18 10.28 -6.22
CA ASP A 32 7.23 9.30 -6.72
C ASP A 32 6.76 9.65 -8.14
N ARG A 33 6.53 8.60 -8.93
CA ARG A 33 6.10 8.66 -10.34
C ARG A 33 4.94 7.72 -10.61
N SER A 34 4.18 7.39 -9.56
CA SER A 34 3.11 6.40 -9.60
C SER A 34 1.82 6.88 -10.27
N VAL A 35 1.73 8.16 -10.65
CA VAL A 35 0.60 8.70 -11.41
C VAL A 35 1.10 9.18 -12.78
N SER A 36 0.54 8.63 -13.84
CA SER A 36 0.71 9.13 -15.19
C SER A 36 -0.46 10.01 -15.60
N LEU A 37 -0.13 11.15 -16.17
CA LEU A 37 -1.05 12.15 -16.69
C LEU A 37 -0.85 12.28 -18.19
N LEU A 38 -1.95 12.29 -18.94
CA LEU A 38 -1.99 12.52 -20.37
C LEU A 38 -2.96 13.66 -20.68
N LEU A 39 -2.51 14.63 -21.47
CA LEU A 39 -3.31 15.74 -21.96
C LEU A 39 -3.84 15.45 -23.38
N GLU A 40 -5.12 15.07 -23.45
CA GLU A 40 -5.87 14.90 -24.69
C GLU A 40 -6.78 16.12 -24.92
N GLY A 41 -6.39 16.98 -25.86
CA GLY A 41 -7.05 18.27 -26.06
C GLY A 41 -6.85 19.19 -24.85
N ASP A 42 -7.95 19.59 -24.22
CA ASP A 42 -7.97 20.36 -22.97
C ASP A 42 -8.19 19.49 -21.71
N ARG A 43 -8.47 18.19 -21.88
CA ARG A 43 -8.82 17.28 -20.78
C ARG A 43 -7.65 16.44 -20.29
N LEU A 44 -7.64 16.24 -18.98
CA LEU A 44 -6.66 15.42 -18.29
C LEU A 44 -7.15 13.97 -18.15
N VAL A 45 -6.40 13.05 -18.75
CA VAL A 45 -6.54 11.61 -18.53
C VAL A 45 -5.55 11.19 -17.45
N ILE A 46 -6.04 10.51 -16.42
CA ILE A 46 -5.26 10.14 -15.23
C ILE A 46 -5.16 8.62 -15.14
N HIS A 47 -3.94 8.11 -15.12
CA HIS A 47 -3.63 6.70 -14.92
C HIS A 47 -2.80 6.52 -13.64
N GLY A 48 -3.37 5.90 -12.61
CA GLY A 48 -2.62 5.48 -11.44
C GLY A 48 -1.94 4.13 -11.70
N PHE A 49 -0.62 4.06 -11.57
CA PHE A 49 0.12 2.80 -11.53
C PHE A 49 0.12 2.28 -10.07
N GLY A 50 -0.98 1.65 -9.65
CA GLY A 50 -1.12 1.03 -8.32
C GLY A 50 -2.39 1.44 -7.56
N ALA A 51 -2.37 1.32 -6.22
CA ALA A 51 -3.50 1.58 -5.32
C ALA A 51 -3.98 3.06 -5.23
N ALA A 52 -3.43 3.94 -6.07
CA ALA A 52 -3.90 5.32 -6.21
C ALA A 52 -5.13 5.34 -7.13
N ASP A 53 -6.32 5.41 -6.54
CA ASP A 53 -7.56 5.62 -7.29
C ASP A 53 -7.46 6.93 -8.07
N TRP A 54 -7.64 6.88 -9.40
CA TRP A 54 -7.58 8.05 -10.29
C TRP A 54 -8.54 9.16 -9.84
N ARG A 55 -9.62 8.81 -9.13
CA ARG A 55 -10.54 9.79 -8.51
C ARG A 55 -9.84 10.60 -7.42
N SER A 56 -9.03 9.96 -6.57
CA SER A 56 -8.27 10.63 -5.52
C SER A 56 -7.26 11.63 -6.10
N VAL A 57 -6.59 11.22 -7.19
CA VAL A 57 -5.67 12.09 -7.94
C VAL A 57 -6.42 13.28 -8.54
N ARG A 58 -7.56 13.03 -9.21
CA ARG A 58 -8.41 14.08 -9.79
C ARG A 58 -8.88 15.08 -8.74
N ASP A 59 -9.39 14.59 -7.62
CA ASP A 59 -9.89 15.44 -6.54
C ASP A 59 -8.76 16.26 -5.89
N HIS A 60 -7.55 15.69 -5.79
CA HIS A 60 -6.38 16.42 -5.33
C HIS A 60 -5.98 17.54 -6.29
N LEU A 61 -5.92 17.26 -7.60
CA LEU A 61 -5.62 18.26 -8.62
C LEU A 61 -6.67 19.38 -8.66
N ARG A 62 -7.95 19.03 -8.46
CA ARG A 62 -9.05 20.01 -8.38
C ARG A 62 -8.96 20.87 -7.12
N ALA A 63 -8.63 20.27 -5.97
CA ALA A 63 -8.43 21.02 -4.72
C ALA A 63 -7.26 22.01 -4.80
N LEU A 64 -6.24 21.68 -5.58
CA LEU A 64 -5.11 22.58 -5.86
C LEU A 64 -5.43 23.63 -6.95
N GLY A 65 -6.62 23.60 -7.54
CA GLY A 65 -7.02 24.51 -8.61
C GLY A 65 -6.24 24.32 -9.90
N LEU A 66 -5.65 23.13 -10.11
CA LEU A 66 -4.87 22.77 -11.31
C LEU A 66 -5.75 22.19 -12.43
N ILE A 67 -6.95 21.73 -12.09
CA ILE A 67 -8.00 21.34 -13.03
C ILE A 67 -9.38 21.84 -12.58
N ASP A 68 -10.30 22.03 -13.51
CA ASP A 68 -11.71 22.39 -13.24
C ASP A 68 -12.58 21.16 -12.91
N VAL A 69 -13.91 21.37 -12.78
CA VAL A 69 -14.87 20.30 -12.46
C VAL A 69 -15.07 19.32 -13.62
N GLU A 70 -14.84 19.76 -14.87
CA GLU A 70 -14.84 18.96 -16.08
C GLU A 70 -13.50 18.21 -16.33
N GLY A 71 -12.48 18.47 -15.51
CA GLY A 71 -11.15 17.85 -15.61
C GLY A 71 -10.23 18.50 -16.64
N ARG A 72 -10.48 19.76 -16.98
CA ARG A 72 -9.62 20.55 -17.88
C ARG A 72 -8.53 21.25 -17.11
N VAL A 73 -7.34 21.30 -17.68
CA VAL A 73 -6.19 21.96 -17.03
C VAL A 73 -6.44 23.47 -16.98
N THR A 74 -6.37 24.05 -15.78
CA THR A 74 -6.54 25.49 -15.57
C THR A 74 -5.17 26.16 -15.59
N GLY A 75 -5.05 27.29 -16.31
CA GLY A 75 -3.80 28.08 -16.36
C GLY A 75 -3.50 28.86 -15.08
N ALA A 76 -4.14 28.50 -13.96
CA ALA A 76 -4.06 29.24 -12.72
C ALA A 76 -2.68 29.05 -12.09
N ARG A 77 -1.97 30.17 -11.86
CA ARG A 77 -0.79 30.20 -11.00
C ARG A 77 -1.21 29.72 -9.60
N PRO A 78 -0.41 28.89 -8.92
CA PRO A 78 -0.75 28.46 -7.58
C PRO A 78 -0.91 29.70 -6.69
N SER A 79 -2.09 29.85 -6.10
CA SER A 79 -2.25 30.68 -4.90
C SER A 79 -1.26 30.14 -3.87
N LEU A 80 -0.25 30.95 -3.52
CA LEU A 80 0.81 30.66 -2.55
C LEU A 80 0.30 30.49 -1.10
N ALA A 81 -1.00 30.21 -0.90
CA ALA A 81 -1.63 30.08 0.40
C ALA A 81 -2.02 28.63 0.77
N ALA A 82 -1.54 27.62 0.05
CA ALA A 82 -1.54 26.25 0.55
C ALA A 82 -0.19 25.98 1.20
N SER A 83 -0.09 26.23 2.50
CA SER A 83 1.05 25.87 3.34
C SER A 83 1.51 24.44 3.02
N SER A 84 2.66 24.33 2.37
CA SER A 84 3.38 23.06 2.27
C SER A 84 3.82 22.70 3.68
N THR A 85 3.02 21.95 4.42
CA THR A 85 3.55 21.26 5.60
C THR A 85 4.51 20.22 5.07
N ALA A 86 5.80 20.54 5.08
CA ALA A 86 6.85 19.58 4.80
C ALA A 86 6.55 18.32 5.62
N LEU A 87 6.56 17.16 4.97
CA LEU A 87 6.35 15.90 5.67
C LEU A 87 7.36 15.84 6.84
N PRO A 88 6.94 15.39 8.03
CA PRO A 88 7.85 15.27 9.15
C PRO A 88 9.08 14.43 8.76
N ASP A 89 10.22 14.75 9.36
CA ASP A 89 11.48 14.05 9.16
C ASP A 89 11.28 12.50 9.19
N PRO A 90 11.97 11.72 8.34
CA PRO A 90 11.83 10.27 8.30
C PRO A 90 11.96 9.59 9.68
N GLY A 91 12.84 10.10 10.56
CA GLY A 91 12.98 9.64 11.94
C GLY A 91 11.70 9.86 12.76
N VAL A 92 11.10 11.05 12.65
CA VAL A 92 9.83 11.38 13.31
C VAL A 92 8.71 10.45 12.83
N ARG A 93 8.65 10.19 11.53
CA ARG A 93 7.64 9.28 10.95
C ARG A 93 7.79 7.85 11.47
N ILE A 94 9.02 7.32 11.52
CA ILE A 94 9.31 6.00 12.07
C ILE A 94 8.91 5.94 13.54
N GLU A 95 9.19 6.98 14.30
CA GLU A 95 8.85 7.03 15.73
C GLU A 95 7.34 7.07 15.96
N VAL A 96 6.58 7.83 15.16
CA VAL A 96 5.11 7.78 15.18
C VAL A 96 4.60 6.37 14.89
N ALA A 97 5.18 5.66 13.90
CA ALA A 97 4.80 4.28 13.60
C ALA A 97 5.07 3.33 14.76
N ARG A 98 6.21 3.49 15.46
CA ARG A 98 6.55 2.71 16.65
C ARG A 98 5.59 2.96 17.80
N ARG A 99 5.24 4.23 18.05
CA ARG A 99 4.24 4.58 19.07
C ARG A 99 2.88 3.95 18.76
N LEU A 100 2.42 4.06 17.51
CA LEU A 100 1.17 3.44 17.07
C LEU A 100 1.19 1.93 17.30
N TRP A 101 2.29 1.25 16.96
CA TRP A 101 2.45 -0.19 17.20
C TRP A 101 2.47 -0.54 18.69
N ALA A 102 3.18 0.23 19.51
CA ALA A 102 3.24 0.01 20.96
C ALA A 102 1.86 0.14 21.64
N SER A 103 0.97 0.98 21.10
CA SER A 103 -0.41 1.14 21.54
C SER A 103 -1.39 0.08 20.98
N THR A 104 -0.89 -0.90 20.23
CA THR A 104 -1.72 -2.02 19.75
C THR A 104 -1.81 -3.14 20.77
N ILE A 105 -2.89 -3.91 20.65
CA ILE A 105 -3.15 -5.10 21.45
C ILE A 105 -3.46 -6.30 20.53
N PRO A 106 -3.33 -7.54 21.02
CA PRO A 106 -3.62 -8.72 20.20
C PRO A 106 -5.04 -8.74 19.64
N ILE A 107 -5.19 -9.32 18.45
CA ILE A 107 -6.50 -9.67 17.89
C ILE A 107 -7.01 -10.89 18.65
N VAL A 108 -8.25 -10.83 19.11
CA VAL A 108 -8.95 -11.90 19.81
C VAL A 108 -10.19 -12.30 19.04
N GLU A 109 -10.59 -13.55 19.19
CA GLU A 109 -11.74 -14.06 18.48
C GLU A 109 -13.01 -13.28 18.86
N GLY A 110 -13.87 -13.01 17.87
CA GLY A 110 -15.08 -12.21 18.05
C GLY A 110 -14.89 -10.68 18.07
N ASP A 111 -13.65 -10.18 18.08
CA ASP A 111 -13.42 -8.74 17.97
C ASP A 111 -13.64 -8.18 16.55
N LEU A 112 -13.61 -6.85 16.45
CA LEU A 112 -13.84 -6.13 15.20
C LEU A 112 -12.84 -6.48 14.08
N CYS A 113 -11.56 -6.69 14.42
CA CYS A 113 -10.52 -7.09 13.45
C CYS A 113 -10.66 -8.56 13.06
N ALA A 114 -10.98 -9.45 13.99
CA ALA A 114 -11.28 -10.86 13.68
C ALA A 114 -12.50 -10.96 12.73
N ARG A 115 -13.55 -10.18 12.98
CA ARG A 115 -14.70 -10.08 12.07
C ARG A 115 -14.31 -9.52 10.71
N HIS A 116 -13.43 -8.53 10.65
CA HIS A 116 -12.91 -8.01 9.38
C HIS A 116 -12.20 -9.10 8.56
N LEU A 117 -11.32 -9.87 9.20
CA LEU A 117 -10.61 -10.99 8.58
C LEU A 117 -11.58 -12.06 8.06
N ARG A 118 -12.56 -12.48 8.88
CA ARG A 118 -13.60 -13.44 8.46
C ARG A 118 -14.42 -12.97 7.28
N ARG A 119 -14.80 -11.68 7.23
CA ARG A 119 -15.49 -11.09 6.06
C ARG A 119 -14.65 -11.13 4.79
N ARG A 120 -13.33 -11.23 4.92
CA ARG A 120 -12.38 -11.41 3.82
C ARG A 120 -12.07 -12.88 3.55
N GLY A 121 -12.83 -13.82 4.11
CA GLY A 121 -12.60 -15.26 3.95
C GLY A 121 -11.32 -15.75 4.63
N ILE A 122 -10.76 -14.99 5.58
CA ILE A 122 -9.58 -15.40 6.33
C ILE A 122 -10.02 -16.11 7.60
N GLU A 123 -9.80 -17.43 7.62
CA GLU A 123 -10.11 -18.31 8.75
C GLU A 123 -8.91 -18.61 9.64
N THR A 124 -7.71 -18.15 9.25
CA THR A 124 -6.49 -18.33 10.03
C THR A 124 -6.69 -17.78 11.44
N PRO A 125 -6.49 -18.59 12.49
CA PRO A 125 -6.67 -18.13 13.87
C PRO A 125 -5.81 -16.90 14.16
N PRO A 126 -6.36 -15.83 14.75
CA PRO A 126 -5.61 -14.60 14.99
C PRO A 126 -4.32 -14.79 15.83
N ALA A 127 -4.29 -15.79 16.71
CA ALA A 127 -3.12 -16.14 17.51
C ALA A 127 -1.89 -16.57 16.70
N ARG A 128 -2.08 -17.00 15.44
CA ARG A 128 -0.98 -17.34 14.52
C ARG A 128 -0.41 -16.12 13.79
N LEU A 129 -1.13 -15.00 13.79
CA LEU A 129 -0.79 -13.82 12.99
C LEU A 129 0.18 -12.91 13.75
N GLY A 130 1.47 -13.01 13.44
CA GLY A 130 2.55 -12.35 14.19
C GLY A 130 2.56 -10.82 14.06
N ASP A 131 2.55 -10.31 12.83
CA ASP A 131 2.63 -8.88 12.54
C ASP A 131 1.26 -8.20 12.35
N LEU A 132 0.16 -8.84 12.77
CA LEU A 132 -1.17 -8.23 12.79
C LEU A 132 -1.67 -8.03 14.22
N ARG A 133 -2.09 -6.80 14.52
CA ARG A 133 -2.65 -6.43 15.81
C ARG A 133 -3.84 -5.50 15.62
N ARG A 134 -4.58 -5.23 16.68
CA ARG A 134 -5.66 -4.25 16.67
C ARG A 134 -5.29 -3.01 17.46
N HIS A 135 -5.79 -1.87 17.02
CA HIS A 135 -5.75 -0.63 17.76
C HIS A 135 -7.20 -0.19 18.04
N PRO A 136 -7.65 -0.12 19.31
CA PRO A 136 -9.05 0.14 19.63
C PRO A 136 -9.51 1.55 19.24
N ALA A 137 -8.61 2.54 19.28
CA ALA A 137 -8.91 3.93 18.94
C ALA A 137 -7.73 4.60 18.22
N ALA A 138 -7.39 4.18 17.00
CA ALA A 138 -6.24 4.72 16.27
C ALA A 138 -6.53 6.15 15.80
N PRO A 139 -5.59 7.11 15.96
CA PRO A 139 -5.79 8.46 15.46
C PRO A 139 -5.90 8.46 13.93
N VAL A 140 -6.89 9.18 13.39
CA VAL A 140 -7.02 9.39 11.93
C VAL A 140 -5.92 10.35 11.44
N SER A 141 -5.63 11.37 12.26
CA SER A 141 -4.56 12.35 12.03
C SER A 141 -3.32 12.04 12.86
N VAL A 142 -2.52 11.06 12.43
CA VAL A 142 -1.37 10.52 13.20
C VAL A 142 -0.22 11.49 13.53
N PHE A 143 -0.23 12.70 12.98
CA PHE A 143 0.77 13.75 13.23
C PHE A 143 0.19 14.98 13.95
N HIS A 144 -1.08 14.93 14.35
CA HIS A 144 -1.76 16.02 15.06
C HIS A 144 -2.51 15.43 16.25
N ASP A 145 -2.30 16.02 17.42
CA ASP A 145 -2.95 15.57 18.64
C ASP A 145 -4.42 16.02 18.70
N GLY A 146 -5.24 15.30 19.48
CA GLY A 146 -6.65 15.65 19.73
C GLY A 146 -7.62 15.40 18.57
N GLY A 147 -7.16 14.80 17.48
CA GLY A 147 -8.01 14.45 16.33
C GLY A 147 -8.95 13.26 16.57
N PRO A 148 -9.91 13.02 15.66
CA PRO A 148 -10.80 11.87 15.75
C PRO A 148 -10.03 10.56 15.70
N THR A 149 -10.58 9.55 16.39
CA THR A 149 -10.03 8.20 16.43
C THR A 149 -10.98 7.19 15.81
N CYS A 150 -10.43 6.06 15.37
CA CYS A 150 -11.19 4.96 14.80
C CYS A 150 -10.50 3.63 15.12
N PRO A 151 -11.25 2.57 15.47
CA PRO A 151 -10.68 1.24 15.54
C PRO A 151 -9.98 0.85 14.24
N ALA A 152 -8.84 0.17 14.34
CA ALA A 152 -8.05 -0.23 13.17
C ALA A 152 -7.41 -1.61 13.34
N LEU A 153 -7.36 -2.35 12.24
CA LEU A 153 -6.39 -3.43 12.04
C LEU A 153 -5.05 -2.78 11.70
N VAL A 154 -3.98 -3.22 12.36
CA VAL A 154 -2.64 -2.67 12.20
C VAL A 154 -1.68 -3.77 11.78
N ALA A 155 -1.00 -3.58 10.65
CA ALA A 155 0.06 -4.45 10.17
C ALA A 155 1.43 -3.83 10.45
N ALA A 156 2.32 -4.55 11.14
CA ALA A 156 3.70 -4.13 11.36
C ALA A 156 4.53 -4.31 10.09
N VAL A 157 5.20 -3.24 9.66
CA VAL A 157 6.08 -3.25 8.49
C VAL A 157 7.52 -3.22 8.97
N ARG A 158 8.20 -4.34 8.79
CA ARG A 158 9.57 -4.56 9.26
C ARG A 158 10.55 -4.44 8.10
N ALA A 159 11.65 -3.75 8.34
CA ALA A 159 12.78 -3.76 7.42
C ALA A 159 13.48 -5.13 7.41
N PRO A 160 14.40 -5.37 6.45
CA PRO A 160 15.19 -6.61 6.41
C PRO A 160 15.99 -6.89 7.69
N ASP A 161 16.32 -5.84 8.47
CA ASP A 161 16.97 -5.95 9.79
C ASP A 161 15.99 -6.35 10.93
N GLY A 162 14.72 -6.63 10.61
CA GLY A 162 13.66 -6.98 11.55
C GLY A 162 13.07 -5.80 12.33
N ARG A 163 13.64 -4.60 12.20
CA ARG A 163 13.18 -3.42 12.94
C ARG A 163 11.88 -2.89 12.33
N LEU A 164 10.94 -2.53 13.19
CA LEU A 164 9.72 -1.85 12.80
C LEU A 164 10.07 -0.45 12.25
N ARG A 165 9.68 -0.18 10.99
CA ARG A 165 9.89 1.11 10.33
C ARG A 165 8.59 1.80 9.91
N ALA A 166 7.52 1.03 9.74
CA ALA A 166 6.20 1.54 9.44
C ALA A 166 5.10 0.64 10.01
N VAL A 167 3.87 1.14 9.99
CA VAL A 167 2.65 0.37 10.19
C VAL A 167 1.66 0.68 9.06
N GLU A 168 0.89 -0.31 8.63
CA GLU A 168 -0.29 -0.08 7.80
C GLU A 168 -1.55 -0.20 8.66
N LEU A 169 -2.30 0.88 8.77
CA LEU A 169 -3.60 0.91 9.43
C LEU A 169 -4.70 0.66 8.41
N THR A 170 -5.63 -0.22 8.72
CA THR A 170 -6.93 -0.33 8.06
C THR A 170 -8.00 0.00 9.09
N TYR A 171 -8.59 1.19 8.98
CA TYR A 171 -9.64 1.67 9.87
C TYR A 171 -10.95 0.94 9.58
N LEU A 172 -11.70 0.63 10.63
CA LEU A 172 -12.89 -0.23 10.56
C LEU A 172 -14.14 0.47 11.09
N ASP A 173 -15.27 0.26 10.43
CA ASP A 173 -16.60 0.58 10.93
C ASP A 173 -17.09 -0.48 11.93
N PRO A 174 -18.10 -0.18 12.76
CA PRO A 174 -18.64 -1.13 13.76
C PRO A 174 -19.19 -2.45 13.19
N ASP A 175 -19.33 -2.58 11.88
CA ASP A 175 -19.75 -3.80 11.18
C ASP A 175 -18.58 -4.69 10.72
N GLY A 176 -17.32 -4.27 10.92
CA GLY A 176 -16.13 -4.99 10.46
C GLY A 176 -15.69 -4.64 9.03
N GLN A 177 -16.35 -3.69 8.38
CA GLN A 177 -15.96 -3.22 7.05
C GLN A 177 -14.94 -2.08 7.16
N ARG A 178 -14.23 -1.80 6.06
CA ARG A 178 -13.35 -0.62 5.99
C ARG A 178 -14.17 0.63 6.27
N ALA A 179 -13.65 1.52 7.12
CA ALA A 179 -14.36 2.70 7.60
C ALA A 179 -14.82 3.60 6.45
N ARG A 180 -16.11 3.59 6.14
CA ARG A 180 -16.68 4.28 4.96
C ARG A 180 -16.75 5.79 5.15
N ARG A 181 -16.83 6.24 6.40
CA ARG A 181 -16.86 7.65 6.79
C ARG A 181 -15.50 8.35 6.64
N LEU A 182 -14.42 7.58 6.52
CA LEU A 182 -13.07 8.12 6.36
C LEU A 182 -12.71 8.17 4.87
N ARG A 183 -12.25 9.33 4.41
CA ARG A 183 -11.74 9.49 3.04
C ARG A 183 -10.61 8.50 2.72
N LEU A 184 -9.78 8.20 3.71
CA LEU A 184 -8.69 7.22 3.60
C LEU A 184 -8.85 6.14 4.68
N ALA A 185 -9.53 5.05 4.34
CA ALA A 185 -9.77 3.94 5.25
C ALA A 185 -8.55 3.03 5.46
N ARG A 186 -7.49 3.18 4.64
CA ARG A 186 -6.21 2.48 4.80
C ARG A 186 -5.04 3.43 4.63
N LYS A 187 -4.08 3.42 5.56
CA LYS A 187 -2.97 4.37 5.58
C LYS A 187 -1.68 3.70 6.07
N THR A 188 -0.57 3.98 5.41
CA THR A 188 0.76 3.62 5.91
C THR A 188 1.38 4.78 6.65
N VAL A 189 1.95 4.52 7.83
CA VAL A 189 2.61 5.51 8.69
C VAL A 189 4.02 5.04 8.98
N GLY A 190 5.00 5.92 8.82
CA GLY A 190 6.42 5.59 8.93
C GLY A 190 7.14 5.60 7.58
N LEU A 191 8.21 4.82 7.48
CA LEU A 191 9.00 4.62 6.27
C LEU A 191 8.98 3.14 5.88
N VAL A 192 8.66 2.84 4.62
CA VAL A 192 8.72 1.47 4.06
C VAL A 192 10.01 1.36 3.27
N PRO A 193 11.10 0.83 3.86
CA PRO A 193 12.33 0.62 3.10
C PRO A 193 12.18 -0.52 2.09
N ALA A 194 13.07 -0.56 1.11
CA ALA A 194 13.13 -1.64 0.15
C ALA A 194 13.36 -2.99 0.86
N GLY A 195 12.59 -4.00 0.44
CA GLY A 195 12.60 -5.33 1.02
C GLY A 195 11.91 -5.43 2.39
N ALA A 196 11.16 -4.41 2.80
CA ALA A 196 10.33 -4.52 3.98
C ALA A 196 9.22 -5.57 3.80
N ALA A 197 8.73 -6.14 4.89
CA ALA A 197 7.65 -7.11 4.88
C ALA A 197 6.76 -7.01 6.12
N VAL A 198 5.54 -7.52 5.98
CA VAL A 198 4.65 -7.88 7.09
C VAL A 198 4.77 -9.39 7.25
N CYS A 199 5.36 -9.86 8.34
CA CYS A 199 5.57 -11.28 8.60
C CYS A 199 4.31 -11.85 9.27
N LEU A 200 3.36 -12.34 8.47
CA LEU A 200 2.08 -12.81 9.00
C LEU A 200 2.26 -14.09 9.82
N GLU A 201 3.18 -14.96 9.40
CA GLU A 201 3.57 -16.16 10.14
C GLU A 201 5.10 -16.33 10.13
N PRO A 202 5.69 -17.03 11.12
CA PRO A 202 7.10 -17.39 11.11
C PRO A 202 7.48 -18.12 9.81
N PRO A 203 8.63 -17.81 9.20
CA PRO A 203 9.01 -18.39 7.93
C PRO A 203 9.41 -19.86 8.10
N GLY A 204 8.90 -20.71 7.21
CA GLY A 204 9.37 -22.09 7.04
C GLY A 204 10.39 -22.22 5.89
N PRO A 205 10.78 -23.46 5.51
CA PRO A 205 11.62 -23.69 4.34
C PRO A 205 10.93 -23.31 3.02
N VAL A 206 9.59 -23.25 3.02
CA VAL A 206 8.76 -22.78 1.92
C VAL A 206 7.93 -21.60 2.41
N LEU A 207 7.91 -20.50 1.65
CA LEU A 207 7.21 -19.26 2.02
C LEU A 207 6.33 -18.77 0.88
N VAL A 208 5.10 -18.35 1.20
CA VAL A 208 4.24 -17.59 0.30
C VAL A 208 4.53 -16.10 0.45
N VAL A 209 4.68 -15.39 -0.67
CA VAL A 209 4.79 -13.93 -0.67
C VAL A 209 3.78 -13.32 -1.64
N GLY A 210 3.19 -12.19 -1.25
CA GLY A 210 2.24 -11.44 -2.07
C GLY A 210 2.33 -9.95 -1.80
N GLU A 211 1.61 -9.13 -2.56
CA GLU A 211 1.63 -7.67 -2.40
C GLU A 211 0.84 -7.24 -1.17
N GLY A 212 -0.45 -7.55 -1.12
CA GLY A 212 -1.34 -7.13 -0.03
C GLY A 212 -1.41 -8.12 1.13
N VAL A 213 -1.68 -7.63 2.34
CA VAL A 213 -1.90 -8.47 3.53
C VAL A 213 -3.02 -9.50 3.30
N MET A 214 -4.18 -9.07 2.79
CA MET A 214 -5.34 -9.96 2.60
C MET A 214 -5.08 -10.99 1.49
N THR A 215 -4.53 -10.56 0.35
CA THR A 215 -4.09 -11.44 -0.73
C THR A 215 -3.15 -12.52 -0.23
N THR A 216 -2.11 -12.13 0.52
CA THR A 216 -1.12 -13.08 1.06
C THR A 216 -1.76 -14.04 2.04
N LEU A 217 -2.66 -13.58 2.93
CA LEU A 217 -3.36 -14.47 3.86
C LEU A 217 -4.22 -15.51 3.12
N SER A 218 -4.99 -15.09 2.10
CA SER A 218 -5.81 -16.01 1.30
C SER A 218 -4.93 -17.03 0.54
N ALA A 219 -3.83 -16.58 -0.05
CA ALA A 219 -2.88 -17.47 -0.72
C ALA A 219 -2.21 -18.44 0.27
N SER A 220 -1.82 -17.96 1.45
CA SER A 220 -1.24 -18.78 2.51
C SER A 220 -2.19 -19.87 2.98
N ALA A 221 -3.45 -19.53 3.22
CA ALA A 221 -4.48 -20.51 3.57
C ALA A 221 -4.63 -21.55 2.45
N ARG A 222 -4.74 -21.10 1.20
CA ARG A 222 -4.91 -21.96 0.03
C ARG A 222 -3.74 -22.92 -0.21
N PHE A 223 -2.51 -22.47 0.01
CA PHE A 223 -1.32 -23.31 -0.18
C PHE A 223 -0.88 -24.04 1.08
N GLY A 224 -1.46 -23.76 2.24
CA GLY A 224 -1.06 -24.34 3.53
C GLY A 224 0.36 -23.93 3.94
N LEU A 225 0.78 -22.70 3.64
CA LEU A 225 2.15 -22.22 3.80
C LEU A 225 2.20 -20.87 4.54
N PRO A 226 3.25 -20.58 5.34
CA PRO A 226 3.41 -19.29 6.00
C PRO A 226 3.53 -18.16 4.97
N GLY A 227 2.96 -16.99 5.29
CA GLY A 227 2.78 -15.88 4.34
C GLY A 227 3.42 -14.58 4.77
N TRP A 228 4.15 -13.91 3.87
CA TRP A 228 4.69 -12.57 4.09
C TRP A 228 4.17 -11.58 3.05
N ALA A 229 3.59 -10.46 3.49
CA ALA A 229 3.08 -9.43 2.58
C ALA A 229 4.14 -8.35 2.33
N LEU A 230 4.31 -7.97 1.07
CA LEU A 230 5.39 -7.10 0.61
C LEU A 230 4.89 -5.69 0.24
N LEU A 231 3.65 -5.37 0.57
CA LEU A 231 2.97 -4.06 0.52
C LEU A 231 2.76 -3.43 -0.86
N SER A 232 3.58 -3.73 -1.85
CA SER A 232 3.44 -3.21 -3.22
C SER A 232 4.27 -4.00 -4.21
N ALA A 233 3.87 -3.98 -5.48
CA ALA A 233 4.66 -4.47 -6.63
C ALA A 233 6.11 -3.97 -6.62
N GLY A 234 6.32 -2.67 -6.35
CA GLY A 234 7.65 -2.08 -6.30
C GLY A 234 8.52 -2.64 -5.19
N ASN A 235 7.96 -2.86 -4.00
CA ASN A 235 8.72 -3.46 -2.90
C ASN A 235 8.88 -4.97 -3.06
N LEU A 236 7.88 -5.66 -3.63
CA LEU A 236 7.93 -7.07 -3.99
C LEU A 236 9.14 -7.39 -4.86
N ALA A 237 9.40 -6.60 -5.90
CA ALA A 237 10.56 -6.80 -6.78
C ALA A 237 11.92 -6.69 -6.05
N ARG A 238 11.98 -6.02 -4.89
CA ARG A 238 13.21 -5.70 -4.12
C ARG A 238 13.42 -6.58 -2.88
N TRP A 239 12.44 -7.41 -2.51
CA TRP A 239 12.51 -8.26 -1.32
C TRP A 239 13.43 -9.49 -1.44
N SER A 240 14.31 -9.72 -0.48
CA SER A 240 15.17 -10.92 -0.46
C SER A 240 14.61 -11.97 0.50
N ALA A 241 14.73 -13.25 0.13
CA ALA A 241 14.30 -14.34 0.99
C ALA A 241 15.20 -14.46 2.24
N PRO A 242 14.63 -14.73 3.44
CA PRO A 242 15.41 -15.12 4.60
C PRO A 242 16.27 -16.34 4.31
N ALA A 243 17.43 -16.46 4.96
CA ALA A 243 18.38 -17.54 4.73
C ALA A 243 17.82 -18.95 5.00
N THR A 244 16.75 -19.07 5.79
CA THR A 244 16.06 -20.33 6.07
C THR A 244 15.12 -20.78 4.95
N VAL A 245 14.71 -19.87 4.06
CA VAL A 245 13.77 -20.15 2.97
C VAL A 245 14.52 -20.75 1.78
N ARG A 246 14.03 -21.89 1.30
CA ARG A 246 14.57 -22.62 0.13
C ARG A 246 13.67 -22.46 -1.09
N LYS A 247 12.37 -22.27 -0.87
CA LYS A 247 11.37 -22.09 -1.93
C LYS A 247 10.42 -20.95 -1.64
N VAL A 248 10.13 -20.15 -2.65
CA VAL A 248 9.17 -19.05 -2.59
C VAL A 248 8.03 -19.28 -3.57
N VAL A 249 6.80 -19.24 -3.07
CA VAL A 249 5.57 -19.18 -3.85
C VAL A 249 5.16 -17.71 -3.94
N ILE A 250 5.32 -17.10 -5.11
CA ILE A 250 4.87 -15.73 -5.37
C ILE A 250 3.40 -15.79 -5.75
N ALA A 251 2.53 -15.39 -4.83
CA ALA A 251 1.12 -15.15 -5.02
C ALA A 251 0.93 -13.75 -5.63
N ALA A 252 1.04 -13.67 -6.95
CA ALA A 252 0.97 -12.42 -7.69
C ALA A 252 -0.49 -12.03 -7.95
N ASP A 253 -0.78 -10.73 -7.89
CA ASP A 253 -2.04 -10.17 -8.37
C ASP A 253 -2.04 -10.14 -9.90
N ARG A 254 -3.21 -10.32 -10.51
CA ARG A 254 -3.36 -10.25 -11.97
C ARG A 254 -3.22 -8.82 -12.46
N GLY A 255 -2.57 -8.69 -13.61
CA GLY A 255 -2.40 -7.42 -14.29
C GLY A 255 -0.93 -7.05 -14.47
N PRO A 256 -0.63 -6.10 -15.39
CA PRO A 256 0.73 -5.87 -15.87
C PRO A 256 1.74 -5.56 -14.75
N ALA A 257 1.36 -4.73 -13.78
CA ALA A 257 2.26 -4.31 -12.71
C ALA A 257 2.62 -5.46 -11.75
N GLY A 258 1.63 -6.24 -11.31
CA GLY A 258 1.84 -7.36 -10.37
C GLY A 258 2.60 -8.50 -11.03
N GLU A 259 2.24 -8.85 -12.27
CA GLU A 259 2.92 -9.89 -13.04
C GLU A 259 4.37 -9.51 -13.36
N GLU A 260 4.64 -8.26 -13.73
CA GLU A 260 6.00 -7.79 -13.98
C GLU A 260 6.85 -7.83 -12.70
N ALA A 261 6.31 -7.34 -11.58
CA ALA A 261 7.00 -7.36 -10.29
C ALA A 261 7.32 -8.80 -9.84
N ALA A 262 6.35 -9.71 -9.97
CA ALA A 262 6.53 -11.13 -9.67
C ALA A 262 7.58 -11.77 -10.57
N ALA A 263 7.61 -11.45 -11.86
CA ALA A 263 8.61 -11.94 -12.79
C ALA A 263 10.03 -11.41 -12.46
N ARG A 264 10.15 -10.14 -12.05
CA ARG A 264 11.40 -9.53 -11.58
C ARG A 264 11.89 -10.21 -10.30
N LEU A 265 11.03 -10.40 -9.30
CA LEU A 265 11.37 -11.10 -8.07
C LEU A 265 11.82 -12.54 -8.35
N ARG A 266 11.07 -13.27 -9.18
CA ARG A 266 11.39 -14.65 -9.59
C ARG A 266 12.79 -14.77 -10.17
N ARG A 267 13.17 -13.86 -11.09
CA ARG A 267 14.52 -13.88 -11.69
C ARG A 267 15.61 -13.68 -10.64
N ARG A 268 15.44 -12.69 -9.76
CA ARG A 268 16.44 -12.37 -8.72
C ARG A 268 16.59 -13.48 -7.68
N LEU A 269 15.50 -14.05 -7.20
CA LEU A 269 15.55 -15.15 -6.23
C LEU A 269 16.17 -16.41 -6.83
N ARG A 270 15.86 -16.73 -8.10
CA ARG A 270 16.50 -17.86 -8.79
C ARG A 270 18.00 -17.69 -8.96
N SER A 271 18.48 -16.47 -9.27
CA SER A 271 19.93 -16.20 -9.30
C SER A 271 20.61 -16.32 -7.94
N GLN A 272 19.83 -16.35 -6.85
CA GLN A 272 20.31 -16.56 -5.47
C GLN A 272 20.14 -18.02 -5.01
N GLY A 273 19.78 -18.94 -5.91
CA GLY A 273 19.61 -20.36 -5.59
C GLY A 273 18.30 -20.71 -4.88
N VAL A 274 17.33 -19.78 -4.82
CA VAL A 274 16.01 -20.03 -4.23
C VAL A 274 15.08 -20.59 -5.32
N GLU A 275 14.39 -21.70 -5.02
CA GLU A 275 13.36 -22.23 -5.91
C GLU A 275 12.16 -21.27 -5.94
N VAL A 276 11.65 -20.92 -7.12
CA VAL A 276 10.53 -19.97 -7.23
C VAL A 276 9.41 -20.51 -8.10
N CYS A 277 8.21 -20.44 -7.53
CA CYS A 277 6.95 -20.77 -8.15
C CYS A 277 6.09 -19.50 -8.23
N LEU A 278 5.61 -19.14 -9.42
CA LEU A 278 4.66 -18.02 -9.60
C LEU A 278 3.25 -18.59 -9.69
N ARG A 279 2.32 -18.00 -8.95
CA ARG A 279 0.91 -18.36 -8.91
C ARG A 279 0.05 -17.10 -9.06
N LEU A 280 -0.86 -17.14 -10.02
CA LEU A 280 -1.90 -16.13 -10.22
C LEU A 280 -3.24 -16.69 -9.72
N PRO A 281 -4.13 -15.86 -9.17
CA PRO A 281 -5.49 -16.30 -8.84
C PRO A 281 -6.20 -16.79 -10.11
N PRO A 282 -7.16 -17.72 -10.04
CA PRO A 282 -7.91 -18.14 -11.21
C PRO A 282 -8.69 -16.97 -11.82
N HIS A 283 -8.93 -17.01 -13.13
CA HIS A 283 -9.83 -16.04 -13.77
C HIS A 283 -11.26 -16.22 -13.21
N PRO A 284 -12.05 -15.14 -12.99
CA PRO A 284 -11.83 -13.74 -13.36
C PRO A 284 -11.17 -12.87 -12.28
N PHE A 285 -10.66 -13.46 -11.20
CA PHE A 285 -10.28 -12.71 -10.01
C PHE A 285 -8.99 -11.92 -10.19
N GLY A 286 -8.97 -10.67 -9.72
CA GLY A 286 -7.80 -9.79 -9.77
C GLY A 286 -6.75 -10.15 -8.74
N ASP A 287 -7.16 -10.61 -7.56
CA ASP A 287 -6.26 -11.02 -6.48
C ASP A 287 -6.74 -12.33 -5.80
N TRP A 288 -5.90 -12.86 -4.91
CA TRP A 288 -6.20 -14.09 -4.17
C TRP A 288 -7.26 -13.91 -3.09
N ASN A 289 -7.53 -12.69 -2.63
CA ASN A 289 -8.58 -12.45 -1.65
C ASN A 289 -9.98 -12.54 -2.27
N ASP A 290 -10.12 -12.01 -3.48
CA ASP A 290 -11.35 -12.09 -4.27
C ASP A 290 -11.62 -13.52 -4.78
N ALA A 291 -10.57 -14.31 -5.01
CA ALA A 291 -10.69 -15.70 -5.47
C ALA A 291 -11.19 -16.68 -4.40
N GLY A 292 -11.14 -16.30 -3.12
CA GLY A 292 -11.37 -17.22 -2.00
C GLY A 292 -10.22 -18.20 -1.76
N ALA A 293 -10.23 -18.86 -0.61
CA ALA A 293 -9.28 -19.91 -0.23
C ALA A 293 -9.62 -21.25 -0.92
#